data_AF-M4DWM8-F1
#
_entry.id   AF-M4DWM8-F1
#
_cell.length_a   1.000
_cell.length_b   1.000
_cell.length_c   1.000
_cell.angle_alpha   90.00
_cell.angle_beta   90.00
_cell.angle_gamma   90.00
#
_symmetry.space_group_name_H-M   'P 1'
#
loop_
_entity.id
_entity.type
_entity.pdbx_description
1 polymer ?
#
loop_
_entity_poly.entity_id
_entity_poly.type
_entity_poly.pdbx_seq_one_letter_code
_entity_poly.pdbx_strand_id
1 'polypeptide(L)'
;MDALRKEMDALNPKVKNMLMSSQGTNSTKKGVLMIYLLVNLGLAFHFEDEIYETLQESFQKIEEMMDGEDDLYTVSIIFWVFRRYGHNISFDVFKRFKMNTGSFKDSLTGDAKGVEMKRSSYMKEGYQRHQT
;
A
#
# COMPACT_ATOMS: atom_id res chain seq x y z
N MET A 1 4.21 -23.38 24.52
CA MET A 1 3.59 -22.04 24.64
C MET A 1 4.63 -20.94 24.91
N ASP A 2 5.56 -21.14 25.84
CA ASP A 2 6.53 -20.09 26.20
C ASP A 2 7.54 -19.75 25.10
N ALA A 3 7.93 -20.73 24.27
CA ALA A 3 8.82 -20.49 23.13
C ALA A 3 8.18 -19.57 22.07
N LEU A 4 6.91 -19.80 21.71
CA LEU A 4 6.19 -18.96 20.74
C LEU A 4 5.97 -17.54 21.24
N ARG A 5 5.68 -17.39 22.54
CA ARG A 5 5.52 -16.07 23.17
C ARG A 5 6.83 -15.29 23.16
N LYS A 6 7.94 -15.95 23.49
CA LYS A 6 9.28 -15.37 23.49
C LYS A 6 9.75 -14.97 22.08
N GLU A 7 9.42 -15.74 21.06
CA GLU A 7 9.65 -15.39 19.64
C GLU A 7 8.88 -14.11 19.26
N MET A 8 7.60 -14.03 19.64
CA MET A 8 6.75 -12.86 19.38
C MET A 8 7.29 -11.60 20.07
N ASP A 9 7.69 -11.72 21.34
CA ASP A 9 8.28 -10.61 22.12
C ASP A 9 9.60 -10.12 21.49
N ALA A 10 10.34 -10.98 20.80
CA ALA A 10 11.57 -10.62 20.10
C ALA A 10 11.34 -10.01 18.71
N LEU A 11 10.21 -10.34 18.06
CA LEU A 11 9.89 -9.87 16.70
C LEU A 11 9.09 -8.56 16.69
N ASN A 12 8.17 -8.37 17.63
CA ASN A 12 7.36 -7.16 17.76
C ASN A 12 8.18 -5.85 17.75
N PRO A 13 9.29 -5.71 18.53
CA PRO A 13 10.09 -4.48 18.49
C PRO A 13 10.77 -4.25 17.14
N LYS A 14 11.11 -5.33 16.40
CA LYS A 14 11.71 -5.21 15.06
C LYS A 14 10.70 -4.69 14.05
N VAL A 15 9.46 -5.20 14.12
CA VAL A 15 8.35 -4.73 13.28
C VAL A 15 8.04 -3.26 13.57
N LYS A 16 7.96 -2.89 14.85
CA LYS A 16 7.77 -1.49 15.28
C LYS A 16 8.86 -0.58 14.74
N ASN A 17 10.14 -0.95 14.88
CA ASN A 17 11.24 -0.15 14.33
C ASN A 17 11.17 -0.01 12.80
N MET A 18 10.70 -1.04 12.09
CA MET A 18 10.54 -1.00 10.64
C MET A 18 9.44 -0.04 10.20
N LEU A 19 8.32 0.02 10.95
CA LEU A 19 7.25 1.00 10.74
C LEU A 19 7.71 2.43 11.05
N MET A 20 8.40 2.61 12.18
CA MET A 20 8.77 3.93 12.71
C MET A 20 10.08 4.52 12.16
N SER A 21 10.79 3.80 11.28
CA SER A 21 12.01 4.32 10.66
C SER A 21 11.69 5.39 9.60
N SER A 22 11.60 6.65 10.01
CA SER A 22 11.14 7.77 9.15
C SER A 22 12.29 8.61 8.55
N GLN A 23 13.32 7.99 7.96
CA GLN A 23 14.35 8.74 7.21
C GLN A 23 14.25 8.51 5.69
N GLY A 24 13.61 9.47 5.01
CA GLY A 24 13.52 9.56 3.55
C GLY A 24 12.34 8.83 2.90
N THR A 25 12.05 9.18 1.64
CA THR A 25 10.90 8.68 0.85
C THR A 25 10.90 7.17 0.67
N ASN A 26 12.06 6.56 0.44
CA ASN A 26 12.21 5.11 0.36
C ASN A 26 11.86 4.40 1.68
N SER A 27 12.10 5.04 2.82
CA SER A 27 11.76 4.47 4.12
C SER A 27 10.25 4.55 4.37
N THR A 28 9.64 5.69 4.03
CA THR A 28 8.18 5.89 4.08
C THR A 28 7.43 4.86 3.22
N LYS A 29 7.91 4.62 1.98
CA LYS A 29 7.34 3.59 1.08
C LYS A 29 7.41 2.20 1.69
N LYS A 30 8.56 1.83 2.28
CA LYS A 30 8.72 0.54 2.99
C LYS A 30 7.76 0.41 4.17
N GLY A 31 7.51 1.48 4.92
CA GLY A 31 6.50 1.50 5.98
C GLY A 31 5.12 1.11 5.46
N VAL A 32 4.65 1.75 4.38
CA VAL A 32 3.35 1.44 3.75
C VAL A 32 3.28 -0.01 3.24
N LEU A 33 4.35 -0.51 2.63
CA LEU A 33 4.43 -1.91 2.19
C LEU A 33 4.41 -2.89 3.39
N MET A 34 5.03 -2.52 4.51
CA MET A 34 5.00 -3.33 5.74
C MET A 34 3.59 -3.37 6.34
N ILE A 35 2.85 -2.26 6.32
CA ILE A 35 1.44 -2.22 6.73
C ILE A 35 0.62 -3.19 5.87
N TYR A 36 0.83 -3.20 4.55
CA TYR A 36 0.17 -4.16 3.67
C TYR A 36 0.45 -5.61 4.07
N LEU A 37 1.70 -5.95 4.39
CA LEU A 37 2.06 -7.29 4.87
C LEU A 37 1.37 -7.63 6.19
N LEU A 38 1.38 -6.72 7.17
CA LEU A 38 0.74 -6.92 8.47
C LEU A 38 -0.77 -7.14 8.34
N VAL A 39 -1.43 -6.40 7.45
CA VAL A 39 -2.86 -6.59 7.20
C VAL A 39 -3.13 -7.95 6.56
N ASN A 40 -2.34 -8.37 5.57
CA ASN A 40 -2.53 -9.69 4.93
C ASN A 40 -2.18 -10.86 5.84
N LEU A 41 -1.29 -10.67 6.80
CA LEU A 41 -0.97 -11.67 7.83
C LEU A 41 -1.97 -11.67 8.99
N GLY A 42 -2.94 -10.75 9.01
CA GLY A 42 -3.89 -10.61 10.11
C GLY A 42 -3.25 -10.12 11.42
N LEU A 43 -2.09 -9.47 11.35
CA LEU A 43 -1.31 -8.99 12.50
C LEU A 43 -1.42 -7.48 12.72
N ALA A 44 -2.12 -6.76 11.84
CA ALA A 44 -2.25 -5.30 11.92
C ALA A 44 -2.82 -4.80 13.26
N PHE A 45 -3.69 -5.57 13.91
CA PHE A 45 -4.30 -5.22 15.19
C PHE A 45 -3.29 -5.08 16.35
N HIS A 46 -2.09 -5.66 16.21
CA HIS A 46 -1.02 -5.51 17.21
C HIS A 46 -0.29 -4.18 17.12
N PHE A 47 -0.47 -3.42 16.04
CA PHE A 47 0.32 -2.24 15.70
C PHE A 47 -0.56 -1.06 15.27
N GLU A 48 -1.81 -0.97 15.77
CA GLU A 48 -2.77 0.03 15.29
C GLU A 48 -2.26 1.47 15.43
N ASP A 49 -1.63 1.78 16.57
CA ASP A 49 -1.05 3.10 16.84
C ASP A 49 0.12 3.40 15.89
N GLU A 50 1.06 2.46 15.73
CA GLU A 50 2.21 2.61 14.82
C GLU A 50 1.76 2.74 13.35
N ILE A 51 0.73 1.99 12.95
CA ILE A 51 0.13 2.07 11.61
C ILE A 51 -0.47 3.47 11.42
N TYR A 52 -1.22 3.98 12.39
CA TYR A 52 -1.82 5.31 12.31
C TYR A 52 -0.76 6.40 12.16
N GLU A 53 0.28 6.38 13.01
CA GLU A 53 1.38 7.35 12.95
C GLU A 53 2.14 7.27 11.61
N THR A 54 2.46 6.05 11.17
CA THR A 54 3.15 5.81 9.90
C THR A 54 2.34 6.36 8.74
N LEU A 55 1.02 6.14 8.71
CA LEU A 55 0.15 6.62 7.64
C LEU A 55 0.00 8.15 7.63
N GLN A 56 -0.09 8.78 8.79
CA GLN A 56 -0.13 10.25 8.91
C GLN A 56 1.12 10.88 8.31
N GLU A 57 2.31 10.40 8.70
CA GLU A 57 3.57 10.88 8.16
C GLU A 57 3.72 10.57 6.66
N SER A 58 3.30 9.37 6.25
CA SER A 58 3.39 8.93 4.88
C SER A 58 2.47 9.71 3.95
N PHE A 59 1.30 10.12 4.43
CA PHE A 59 0.35 10.87 3.63
C PHE A 59 0.91 12.24 3.21
N GLN A 60 1.70 12.88 4.06
CA GLN A 60 2.36 14.16 3.73
C GLN A 60 3.39 14.03 2.60
N LYS A 61 3.94 12.83 2.39
CA LYS A 61 4.98 12.53 1.38
C LYS A 61 4.43 11.70 0.23
N ILE A 62 3.10 11.64 0.08
CA ILE A 62 2.47 10.72 -0.87
C ILE A 62 2.80 11.05 -2.32
N GLU A 63 2.86 12.34 -2.66
CA GLU A 63 3.22 12.80 -3.99
C GLU A 63 4.64 12.38 -4.33
N GLU A 64 5.60 12.62 -3.42
CA GLU A 64 7.00 12.20 -3.58
C GLU A 64 7.17 10.67 -3.67
N MET A 65 6.38 9.90 -2.93
CA MET A 65 6.42 8.43 -2.99
C MET A 65 5.90 7.88 -4.31
N MET A 66 4.93 8.56 -4.91
CA MET A 66 4.28 8.17 -6.16
C MET A 66 4.95 8.80 -7.39
N ASP A 67 5.73 9.87 -7.21
CA ASP A 67 6.47 10.49 -8.29
C ASP A 67 7.57 9.55 -8.79
N GLY A 68 7.65 9.40 -10.11
CA GLY A 68 8.59 8.47 -10.75
C GLY A 68 8.42 6.98 -10.43
N GLU A 69 7.38 6.55 -9.69
CA GLU A 69 7.15 5.13 -9.42
C GLU A 69 6.47 4.45 -10.62
N ASP A 70 7.24 3.58 -11.29
CA ASP A 70 6.83 2.82 -12.47
C ASP A 70 6.43 1.37 -12.15
N ASP A 71 6.54 0.94 -10.89
CA ASP A 71 6.01 -0.34 -10.45
C ASP A 71 4.51 -0.24 -10.11
N LEU A 72 3.68 -0.80 -10.99
CA LEU A 72 2.22 -0.86 -10.81
C LEU A 72 1.85 -1.56 -9.50
N TYR A 73 2.58 -2.59 -9.09
CA TYR A 73 2.28 -3.33 -7.87
C TYR A 73 2.46 -2.44 -6.64
N THR A 74 3.58 -1.73 -6.55
CA THR A 74 3.85 -0.74 -5.49
C THR A 74 2.79 0.36 -5.46
N VAL A 75 2.48 1.00 -6.59
CA VAL A 75 1.44 2.06 -6.63
C VAL A 75 0.08 1.51 -6.17
N SER A 76 -0.25 0.29 -6.58
CA SER A 76 -1.51 -0.36 -6.22
C SER A 76 -1.60 -0.68 -4.72
N ILE A 77 -0.50 -1.14 -4.10
CA ILE A 77 -0.45 -1.35 -2.64
C ILE A 77 -0.64 -0.02 -1.91
N ILE A 78 0.13 1.00 -2.27
CA ILE A 78 0.07 2.32 -1.62
C ILE A 78 -1.37 2.84 -1.69
N PHE A 79 -1.96 2.82 -2.89
CA PHE A 79 -3.35 3.22 -3.11
C PHE A 79 -4.33 2.41 -2.24
N TRP A 80 -4.17 1.09 -2.17
CA TRP A 80 -5.04 0.21 -1.39
C TRP A 80 -4.95 0.48 0.11
N VAL A 81 -3.73 0.59 0.66
CA VAL A 81 -3.50 0.82 2.09
C VAL A 81 -4.15 2.13 2.51
N PHE A 82 -3.81 3.23 1.84
CA PHE A 82 -4.37 4.54 2.20
C PHE A 82 -5.90 4.58 2.09
N ARG A 83 -6.49 4.01 1.04
CA ARG A 83 -7.97 3.92 0.94
C ARG A 83 -8.59 3.02 2.00
N ARG A 84 -7.90 1.96 2.44
CA ARG A 84 -8.37 1.09 3.53
C ARG A 84 -8.47 1.85 4.84
N TYR A 85 -7.52 2.75 5.10
CA TYR A 85 -7.47 3.57 6.31
C TYR A 85 -8.12 4.95 6.14
N GLY A 86 -8.99 5.13 5.15
CA GLY A 86 -9.85 6.32 5.03
C GLY A 86 -9.24 7.52 4.28
N HIS A 87 -8.02 7.42 3.77
CA HIS A 87 -7.43 8.50 2.96
C HIS A 87 -7.93 8.45 1.51
N ASN A 88 -8.43 9.58 1.02
CA ASN A 88 -8.96 9.67 -0.34
C ASN A 88 -7.86 10.03 -1.36
N ILE A 89 -7.24 9.00 -1.94
CA ILE A 89 -6.31 9.17 -3.07
C ILE A 89 -7.07 9.11 -4.40
N SER A 90 -6.78 10.04 -5.30
CA SER A 90 -7.33 10.04 -6.66
C SER A 90 -6.89 8.81 -7.46
N PHE A 91 -7.78 8.28 -8.30
CA PHE A 91 -7.44 7.21 -9.26
C PHE A 91 -6.46 7.68 -10.34
N ASP A 92 -6.23 8.98 -10.45
CA ASP A 92 -5.33 9.58 -11.43
C ASP A 92 -3.88 9.10 -11.30
N VAL A 93 -3.50 8.58 -10.12
CA VAL A 93 -2.19 7.95 -9.89
C VAL A 93 -1.91 6.80 -10.87
N PHE A 94 -2.96 6.16 -11.39
CA PHE A 94 -2.85 5.07 -12.36
C PHE A 94 -2.80 5.52 -13.82
N LYS A 95 -3.01 6.81 -14.14
CA LYS A 95 -3.00 7.30 -15.52
C LYS A 95 -1.66 7.03 -16.22
N ARG A 96 -0.53 7.06 -15.50
CA ARG A 96 0.82 6.77 -16.01
C ARG A 96 1.00 5.35 -16.57
N PHE A 97 0.18 4.41 -16.09
CA PHE A 97 0.20 3.00 -16.51
C PHE A 97 -0.74 2.72 -17.68
N LYS A 98 -1.56 3.71 -18.06
CA LYS A 98 -2.46 3.63 -19.22
C LYS A 98 -1.73 4.11 -20.47
N MET A 99 -2.01 3.45 -21.59
CA MET A 99 -1.69 3.87 -22.94
C MET A 99 -2.64 5.00 -23.35
N ASN A 100 -2.32 5.70 -24.44
CA ASN A 100 -3.17 6.76 -25.02
C ASN A 100 -4.59 6.26 -25.39
N THR A 101 -4.75 4.94 -25.57
CA THR A 101 -6.02 4.24 -25.81
C THR A 101 -6.85 3.97 -24.54
N GLY A 102 -6.32 4.29 -23.35
CA GLY A 102 -6.95 4.01 -22.06
C GLY A 102 -6.74 2.58 -21.52
N SER A 103 -6.15 1.68 -22.31
CA SER A 103 -5.72 0.34 -21.87
C SER A 103 -4.43 0.40 -21.07
N PHE A 104 -4.19 -0.54 -20.16
CA PHE A 104 -2.89 -0.64 -19.48
C PHE A 104 -1.79 -1.02 -20.48
N LYS A 105 -0.56 -0.51 -20.28
CA LYS A 105 0.61 -0.86 -21.09
C LYS A 105 0.84 -2.38 -21.08
N ASP A 106 1.09 -2.97 -22.25
CA ASP A 106 1.35 -4.40 -22.40
C ASP A 106 2.60 -4.86 -21.62
N SER A 107 3.54 -3.96 -21.32
CA SER A 107 4.69 -4.25 -20.45
C SER A 107 4.29 -4.65 -19.01
N LEU A 108 3.05 -4.38 -18.59
CA LEU A 108 2.53 -4.69 -17.26
C LEU A 108 1.86 -6.08 -17.19
N THR A 109 1.68 -6.78 -18.32
CA THR A 109 1.02 -8.09 -18.36
C THR A 109 1.94 -9.24 -17.93
N GLY A 110 3.24 -8.99 -17.76
CA GLY A 110 4.20 -9.97 -17.24
C GLY A 110 4.22 -10.09 -15.71
N ASP A 111 3.67 -9.11 -14.99
CA ASP A 111 3.62 -9.14 -13.53
C ASP A 111 2.30 -9.75 -13.05
N ALA A 112 2.33 -11.04 -12.75
CA ALA A 112 1.16 -11.80 -12.29
C ALA A 112 0.44 -11.15 -11.09
N LYS A 113 1.16 -10.41 -10.24
CA LYS A 113 0.58 -9.68 -9.11
C LYS A 113 -0.11 -8.38 -9.51
N GLY A 114 0.41 -7.70 -10.53
CA GLY A 114 -0.21 -6.51 -11.13
C GLY A 114 -1.56 -6.82 -11.78
N VAL A 115 -1.72 -8.02 -12.36
CA VAL A 115 -2.99 -8.50 -12.95
C VAL A 115 -4.09 -8.66 -11.91
N GLU A 116 -3.76 -9.15 -10.71
CA GLU A 116 -4.74 -9.34 -9.63
C GLU A 116 -5.21 -8.00 -9.03
N MET A 117 -4.30 -7.03 -8.89
CA MET A 117 -4.66 -5.68 -8.43
C MET A 117 -5.41 -4.85 -9.47
N LYS A 118 -5.15 -5.06 -10.77
CA LYS A 118 -5.98 -4.53 -11.86
C LYS A 118 -7.46 -4.93 -11.66
N ARG A 119 -7.75 -6.15 -11.23
CA ARG A 119 -9.12 -6.61 -10.95
C ARG A 119 -9.74 -5.90 -9.73
N SER A 120 -8.94 -5.59 -8.72
CA SER A 120 -9.38 -4.87 -7.51
C SER A 120 -9.67 -3.39 -7.76
N SER A 121 -8.93 -2.72 -8.66
CA SER A 121 -9.22 -1.33 -9.05
C SER A 121 -10.52 -1.21 -9.88
N TYR A 122 -10.80 -2.18 -10.76
CA TYR A 122 -12.07 -2.25 -11.48
C TYR A 122 -13.30 -2.49 -10.58
N MET A 123 -13.12 -3.11 -9.40
CA MET A 123 -14.22 -3.37 -8.45
C MET A 123 -14.76 -2.08 -7.79
N LYS A 124 -14.04 -0.95 -7.82
CA LYS A 124 -14.53 0.34 -7.30
C LYS A 124 -15.07 1.30 -8.37
N GLU A 125 -14.63 1.21 -9.62
CA GLU A 125 -15.22 1.97 -10.75
C GLU A 125 -16.66 1.50 -11.07
N GLY A 126 -17.01 0.24 -10.80
CA GLY A 126 -18.38 -0.26 -10.94
C GLY A 126 -19.35 0.28 -9.89
N TYR A 127 -18.89 0.55 -8.67
CA TYR A 127 -19.75 0.99 -7.56
C TYR A 127 -20.13 2.47 -7.65
N GLN A 128 -19.29 3.30 -8.31
CA GLN A 128 -19.58 4.73 -8.51
C GLN A 128 -20.49 5.00 -9.73
N ARG A 129 -20.63 4.06 -10.67
CA ARG A 129 -21.52 4.21 -11.84
C ARG A 129 -22.99 3.91 -11.56
N HIS A 130 -23.33 3.44 -10.37
CA HIS A 130 -24.72 3.12 -9.97
C HIS A 130 -25.30 4.09 -8.93
N GLN A 131 -24.68 5.25 -8.71
CA GLN A 131 -25.22 6.33 -7.87
C GLN A 131 -25.29 7.68 -8.61
N THR A 132 -25.60 7.67 -9.91
CA THR A 132 -25.98 8.88 -10.64
C THR A 132 -27.35 8.70 -11.28
#